data_AF-A0A948N7M0-F1
#
_entry.id   AF-A0A948N7M0-F1
#
_cell.length_a   1.000
_cell.length_b   1.000
_cell.length_c   1.000
_cell.angle_alpha   90.00
_cell.angle_beta   90.00
_cell.angle_gamma   90.00
#
_symmetry.space_group_name_H-M   'P 1'
#
loop_
_entity.id
_entity.type
_entity.pdbx_description
1 polymer ?
#
loop_
_entity_poly.entity_id
_entity_poly.type
_entity_poly.pdbx_seq_one_letter_code
_entity_poly.pdbx_strand_id
1 'polypeptide(L)'
;MRIRLLLAAVAALAAGGAVAQVVTHDFPVQAIMATGVNPGALAFWAGGNDPPEDETKAQADLRWAEALKGAQTLQVKGRELMAHSRPGRWNEFAQMLVDGAVEGEAAAKARNAEKAFEIGGGAIYNACNGCHKTYIPSPTRLP
;
A
#
# COMPACT_ATOMS: atom_id res chain seq x y z
N MET A 1 41.70 -12.61 57.00
CA MET A 1 40.76 -13.39 56.17
C MET A 1 40.06 -12.42 55.22
N ARG A 2 40.45 -12.45 53.95
CA ARG A 2 39.89 -11.63 52.87
C ARG A 2 38.62 -12.33 52.37
N ILE A 3 37.55 -11.58 52.11
CA ILE A 3 36.55 -11.76 51.03
C ILE A 3 35.44 -10.75 51.37
N ARG A 4 35.62 -9.54 50.86
CA ARG A 4 34.55 -8.58 50.54
C ARG A 4 34.46 -8.60 49.02
N LEU A 5 33.27 -8.29 48.49
CA LEU A 5 32.87 -8.24 47.08
C LEU A 5 32.24 -9.56 46.62
N LEU A 6 30.93 -9.53 46.38
CA LEU A 6 30.20 -10.16 45.27
C LEU A 6 28.70 -10.00 45.52
N LEU A 7 28.20 -8.76 45.56
CA LEU A 7 26.75 -8.47 45.63
C LEU A 7 26.47 -7.17 44.87
N ALA A 8 26.75 -7.16 43.57
CA ALA A 8 26.31 -6.08 42.67
C ALA A 8 26.38 -6.53 41.20
N ALA A 9 25.61 -7.55 40.81
CA ALA A 9 25.54 -7.95 39.39
C ALA A 9 24.26 -8.70 39.00
N VAL A 10 23.08 -8.33 39.52
CA VAL A 10 21.81 -8.96 39.08
C VAL A 10 20.72 -7.94 38.70
N ALA A 11 20.98 -6.63 38.78
CA ALA A 11 19.97 -5.60 38.48
C ALA A 11 20.06 -5.02 37.05
N ALA A 12 20.54 -5.77 36.06
CA ALA A 12 20.69 -5.29 34.68
C ALA A 12 20.07 -6.20 33.60
N LEU A 13 19.18 -7.13 33.97
CA LEU A 13 18.49 -8.01 33.01
C LEU A 13 16.97 -7.83 32.94
N ALA A 14 16.41 -6.76 33.51
CA ALA A 14 14.96 -6.53 33.52
C ALA A 14 14.50 -5.35 32.63
N ALA A 15 15.36 -4.80 31.76
CA ALA A 15 15.02 -3.68 30.88
C ALA A 15 15.08 -4.00 29.37
N GLY A 16 15.36 -5.25 28.98
CA GLY A 16 15.44 -5.66 27.57
C GLY A 16 14.15 -6.22 26.96
N GLY A 17 13.08 -6.34 27.76
CA GLY A 17 11.90 -7.15 27.41
C GLY A 17 10.71 -6.41 26.78
N ALA A 18 10.83 -5.13 26.38
CA ALA A 18 9.68 -4.34 25.92
C ALA A 18 9.87 -3.70 24.53
N VAL A 19 10.72 -4.28 23.68
CA VAL A 19 10.71 -4.02 22.24
C VAL A 19 10.81 -5.34 21.49
N ALA A 20 9.98 -6.30 21.88
CA ALA A 20 9.43 -7.19 20.87
C ALA A 20 8.60 -6.28 19.96
N GLN A 21 9.19 -5.90 18.82
CA GLN A 21 8.44 -5.31 17.73
C GLN A 21 7.31 -6.30 17.44
N VAL A 22 6.13 -6.00 17.95
CA VAL A 22 4.92 -6.68 17.53
C VAL A 22 4.88 -6.36 16.04
N VAL A 23 5.27 -7.34 15.23
CA VAL A 23 4.72 -7.48 13.89
C VAL A 23 3.23 -7.59 14.16
N THR A 24 2.57 -6.44 14.29
CA THR A 24 1.12 -6.40 14.36
C THR A 24 0.74 -6.88 12.98
N HIS A 25 0.41 -8.17 12.89
CA HIS A 25 -0.34 -8.68 11.76
C HIS A 25 -1.68 -7.93 11.80
N ASP A 26 -1.68 -6.74 11.21
CA ASP A 26 -2.86 -5.93 10.98
C ASP A 26 -3.65 -6.61 9.87
N PHE A 27 -4.18 -7.79 10.20
CA PHE A 27 -4.86 -8.67 9.26
C PHE A 27 -5.96 -7.96 8.48
N PRO A 28 -6.76 -7.04 9.07
CA PRO A 28 -7.73 -6.25 8.31
C PRO A 28 -7.08 -5.43 7.20
N VAL A 29 -6.03 -4.66 7.50
CA VAL A 29 -5.33 -3.84 6.49
C VAL A 29 -4.63 -4.74 5.47
N GLN A 30 -3.97 -5.82 5.91
CA GLN A 30 -3.31 -6.76 5.00
C GLN A 30 -4.31 -7.40 4.04
N ALA A 31 -5.52 -7.74 4.51
CA ALA A 31 -6.59 -8.27 3.68
C ALA A 31 -7.09 -7.22 2.68
N ILE A 32 -7.30 -5.97 3.10
CA ILE A 32 -7.68 -4.85 2.21
C ILE A 32 -6.66 -4.70 1.08
N MET A 33 -5.37 -4.74 1.43
CA MET A 33 -4.28 -4.62 0.47
C MET A 33 -4.25 -5.81 -0.49
N ALA A 34 -4.25 -7.03 0.02
CA ALA A 34 -4.11 -8.24 -0.77
C ALA A 34 -5.31 -8.51 -1.70
N THR A 35 -6.53 -8.22 -1.23
CA THR A 35 -7.76 -8.59 -1.96
C THR A 35 -8.36 -7.45 -2.77
N GLY A 36 -7.92 -6.21 -2.52
CA GLY A 36 -8.51 -5.02 -3.13
C GLY A 36 -7.48 -4.09 -3.74
N VAL A 37 -6.62 -3.49 -2.92
CA VAL A 37 -5.71 -2.42 -3.39
C VAL A 37 -4.70 -2.94 -4.41
N ASN A 38 -4.02 -4.05 -4.12
CA ASN A 38 -3.01 -4.61 -5.01
C ASN A 38 -3.60 -5.05 -6.36
N PRO A 39 -4.65 -5.90 -6.43
CA PRO A 39 -5.22 -6.27 -7.72
C PRO A 39 -5.88 -5.09 -8.44
N GLY A 40 -6.51 -4.15 -7.71
CA GLY A 40 -7.10 -2.95 -8.30
C GLY A 40 -6.07 -2.03 -8.96
N ALA A 41 -4.91 -1.85 -8.34
CA ALA A 41 -3.80 -1.07 -8.90
C ALA A 41 -3.22 -1.73 -10.14
N LEU A 42 -2.99 -3.05 -10.12
CA LEU A 42 -2.51 -3.81 -11.29
C LEU A 42 -3.48 -3.70 -12.47
N ALA A 43 -4.78 -3.85 -12.20
CA ALA A 43 -5.80 -3.72 -13.23
C ALA A 43 -5.82 -2.30 -13.83
N PHE A 44 -5.75 -1.26 -12.99
CA PHE A 44 -5.70 0.12 -13.46
C PHE A 44 -4.44 0.41 -14.29
N TRP A 45 -3.25 0.00 -13.82
CA TRP A 45 -2.00 0.24 -14.53
C TRP A 45 -1.94 -0.44 -15.89
N ALA A 46 -2.63 -1.56 -16.09
CA ALA A 46 -2.74 -2.19 -17.41
C ALA A 46 -3.42 -1.28 -18.46
N GLY A 47 -4.22 -0.30 -18.05
CA GLY A 47 -4.79 0.72 -18.95
C GLY A 47 -3.75 1.74 -19.44
N GLY A 48 -2.76 2.08 -18.61
CA GLY A 48 -1.72 3.07 -18.92
C GLY A 48 -0.43 2.50 -19.51
N ASN A 49 -0.15 1.22 -19.30
CA ASN A 49 0.99 0.54 -19.89
C ASN A 49 0.78 0.26 -21.37
N ASP A 50 1.89 0.02 -22.09
CA ASP A 50 1.84 -0.46 -23.46
C ASP A 50 1.04 -1.77 -23.53
N PRO A 51 0.06 -1.87 -24.46
CA PRO A 51 -0.72 -3.09 -24.62
C PRO A 51 0.15 -4.23 -25.19
N PRO A 52 -0.29 -5.49 -25.03
CA PRO A 52 0.33 -6.62 -25.72
C PRO A 52 0.38 -6.42 -27.24
N GLU A 53 1.47 -6.85 -27.89
CA GLU A 53 1.71 -6.63 -29.33
C GLU A 53 0.62 -7.25 -30.23
N ASP A 54 -0.02 -8.34 -29.80
CA ASP A 54 -1.04 -9.09 -30.51
C ASP A 54 -2.46 -8.93 -29.91
N GLU A 55 -2.69 -7.86 -29.15
CA GLU A 55 -3.98 -7.60 -28.51
C GLU A 55 -5.11 -7.42 -29.54
N THR A 56 -6.10 -8.30 -29.49
CA THR A 56 -7.34 -8.15 -30.27
C THR A 56 -8.20 -7.02 -29.68
N LYS A 57 -9.11 -6.47 -30.49
CA LYS A 57 -10.08 -5.46 -30.02
C LYS A 57 -10.89 -5.92 -28.79
N ALA A 58 -11.30 -7.19 -28.76
CA ALA A 58 -12.04 -7.75 -27.63
C ALA A 58 -11.18 -7.82 -26.35
N GLN A 59 -9.90 -8.17 -26.47
CA GLN A 59 -8.96 -8.14 -25.34
C GLN A 59 -8.71 -6.70 -24.86
N ALA A 60 -8.56 -5.74 -25.78
CA ALA A 60 -8.43 -4.32 -25.43
C ALA A 60 -9.67 -3.81 -24.69
N ASP A 61 -10.87 -4.17 -25.14
CA ASP A 61 -12.13 -3.81 -24.47
C ASP A 61 -12.18 -4.37 -23.04
N LEU A 62 -11.76 -5.63 -22.84
CA LEU A 62 -11.68 -6.26 -21.53
C LEU A 62 -10.64 -5.58 -20.62
N ARG A 63 -9.45 -5.27 -21.15
CA ARG A 63 -8.38 -4.58 -20.40
C ARG A 63 -8.85 -3.21 -19.90
N TRP A 64 -9.53 -2.43 -20.74
CA TRP A 64 -10.08 -1.14 -20.34
C TRP A 64 -11.23 -1.27 -19.34
N ALA A 65 -12.09 -2.30 -19.47
CA ALA A 65 -13.13 -2.58 -18.49
C ALA A 65 -12.55 -2.95 -17.11
N GLU A 66 -11.48 -3.76 -17.09
CA GLU A 66 -10.77 -4.09 -15.85
C GLU A 66 -10.01 -2.89 -15.28
N ALA A 67 -9.43 -2.02 -16.11
CA ALA A 67 -8.79 -0.79 -15.64
C ALA A 67 -9.81 0.15 -14.95
N LEU A 68 -11.00 0.30 -15.54
CA LEU A 68 -12.11 1.03 -14.93
C LEU A 68 -12.51 0.43 -13.58
N LYS A 69 -12.72 -0.89 -13.53
CA LYS A 69 -13.06 -1.61 -12.30
C LYS A 69 -11.95 -1.50 -11.25
N GLY A 70 -10.69 -1.52 -11.68
CA GLY A 70 -9.52 -1.31 -10.83
C GLY A 70 -9.56 0.05 -10.15
N ALA A 71 -9.76 1.12 -10.91
CA ALA A 71 -9.90 2.48 -10.37
C ALA A 71 -11.07 2.58 -9.37
N GLN A 72 -12.24 2.05 -9.70
CA GLN A 72 -13.38 2.05 -8.78
C GLN A 72 -13.11 1.25 -7.50
N THR A 73 -12.41 0.13 -7.61
CA THR A 73 -11.97 -0.67 -6.46
C THR A 73 -11.04 0.13 -5.56
N LEU A 74 -10.06 0.85 -6.14
CA LEU A 74 -9.14 1.69 -5.37
C LEU A 74 -9.86 2.81 -4.62
N GLN A 75 -10.90 3.41 -5.18
CA GLN A 75 -11.71 4.40 -4.47
C GLN A 75 -12.41 3.79 -3.24
N VAL A 76 -13.02 2.62 -3.39
CA VAL A 76 -13.69 1.92 -2.28
C VAL A 76 -12.69 1.53 -1.21
N LYS A 77 -11.57 0.92 -1.62
CA LYS A 77 -10.56 0.42 -0.69
C LYS A 77 -9.76 1.52 -0.02
N GLY A 78 -9.52 2.66 -0.69
CA GLY A 78 -8.96 3.85 -0.06
C GLY A 78 -9.86 4.39 1.07
N ARG A 79 -11.19 4.39 0.87
CA ARG A 79 -12.15 4.75 1.94
C ARG A 79 -12.18 3.72 3.06
N GLU A 80 -12.09 2.43 2.74
CA GLU A 80 -11.98 1.38 3.74
C GLU A 80 -10.72 1.52 4.60
N LEU A 81 -9.57 1.86 3.99
CA LEU A 81 -8.33 2.15 4.71
C LEU A 81 -8.48 3.33 5.68
N MET A 82 -9.25 4.37 5.33
CA MET A 82 -9.52 5.49 6.25
C MET A 82 -10.31 5.06 7.50
N ALA A 83 -11.13 4.02 7.41
CA ALA A 83 -11.80 3.44 8.59
C ALA A 83 -10.81 2.74 9.54
N HIS A 84 -9.63 2.36 9.04
CA HIS A 84 -8.50 1.86 9.82
C HIS A 84 -7.46 2.96 10.09
N SER A 85 -7.91 4.16 10.44
CA SER A 85 -7.07 5.33 10.71
C SER A 85 -5.92 5.05 11.68
N ARG A 86 -4.79 5.73 11.47
CA ARG A 86 -3.58 5.71 12.31
C ARG A 86 -3.10 7.14 12.52
N PRO A 87 -2.34 7.43 13.61
CA PRO A 87 -1.68 8.73 13.76
C PRO A 87 -0.78 9.08 12.56
N GLY A 88 -0.56 10.38 12.33
CA GLY A 88 0.25 10.88 11.23
C GLY A 88 -0.56 11.07 9.94
N ARG A 89 0.05 10.75 8.80
CA ARG A 89 -0.46 11.05 7.45
C ARG A 89 -1.28 9.90 6.81
N TRP A 90 -1.72 8.92 7.59
CA TRP A 90 -2.44 7.74 7.08
C TRP A 90 -3.66 8.11 6.23
N ASN A 91 -4.58 8.91 6.80
CA ASN A 91 -5.79 9.33 6.10
C ASN A 91 -5.47 10.22 4.90
N GLU A 92 -4.37 10.98 4.95
CA GLU A 92 -3.95 11.80 3.81
C GLU A 92 -3.52 10.93 2.62
N PHE A 93 -2.71 9.89 2.85
CA PHE A 93 -2.32 8.96 1.78
C PHE A 93 -3.52 8.15 1.27
N ALA A 94 -4.41 7.71 2.17
CA ALA A 94 -5.61 6.98 1.79
C ALA A 94 -6.56 7.87 0.95
N GLN A 95 -6.71 9.14 1.30
CA GLN A 95 -7.48 10.10 0.50
C GLN A 95 -6.80 10.39 -0.85
N MET A 96 -5.48 10.56 -0.88
CA MET A 96 -4.73 10.73 -2.13
C MET A 96 -4.92 9.56 -3.10
N LEU A 97 -5.00 8.32 -2.58
CA LEU A 97 -5.34 7.14 -3.37
C LEU A 97 -6.76 7.25 -3.95
N VAL A 98 -7.75 7.67 -3.14
CA VAL A 98 -9.13 7.86 -3.60
C VAL A 98 -9.20 8.92 -4.71
N ASP A 99 -8.57 10.07 -4.51
CA ASP A 99 -8.61 11.18 -5.46
C ASP A 99 -7.94 10.79 -6.79
N GLY A 100 -6.75 10.19 -6.72
CA GLY A 100 -6.08 9.66 -7.91
C GLY A 100 -6.90 8.58 -8.62
N ALA A 101 -7.62 7.74 -7.88
CA ALA A 101 -8.49 6.72 -8.45
C ALA A 101 -9.80 7.28 -9.05
N VAL A 102 -10.29 8.43 -8.60
CA VAL A 102 -11.40 9.16 -9.24
C VAL A 102 -10.96 9.71 -10.59
N GLU A 103 -9.78 10.35 -10.65
CA GLU A 103 -9.20 10.78 -11.92
C GLU A 103 -8.91 9.59 -12.85
N GLY A 104 -8.41 8.49 -12.28
CA GLY A 104 -8.12 7.25 -13.00
C GLY A 104 -9.36 6.63 -13.62
N GLU A 105 -10.49 6.64 -12.91
CA GLU A 105 -11.78 6.20 -13.46
C GLU A 105 -12.18 7.01 -14.69
N ALA A 106 -12.00 8.33 -14.66
CA ALA A 106 -12.28 9.19 -15.81
C ALA A 106 -11.36 8.86 -17.00
N ALA A 107 -10.06 8.67 -16.75
CA ALA A 107 -9.09 8.28 -17.78
C ALA A 107 -9.42 6.90 -18.40
N ALA A 108 -9.81 5.92 -17.56
CA ALA A 108 -10.18 4.58 -18.01
C ALA A 108 -11.46 4.59 -18.86
N LYS A 109 -12.49 5.37 -18.48
CA LYS A 109 -13.70 5.56 -19.30
C LYS A 109 -13.39 6.18 -20.66
N ALA A 110 -12.45 7.13 -20.69
CA ALA A 110 -12.00 7.79 -21.91
C ALA A 110 -11.00 6.95 -22.72
N ARG A 111 -10.54 5.80 -22.20
CA ARG A 111 -9.46 4.99 -22.78
C ARG A 111 -8.18 5.78 -23.08
N ASN A 112 -7.86 6.73 -22.20
CA ASN A 112 -6.69 7.59 -22.35
C ASN A 112 -5.48 6.97 -21.65
N ALA A 113 -4.64 6.27 -22.41
CA ALA A 113 -3.47 5.56 -21.88
C ALA A 113 -2.44 6.50 -21.25
N GLU A 114 -2.13 7.63 -21.92
CA GLU A 114 -1.20 8.63 -21.41
C GLU A 114 -1.66 9.16 -20.05
N LYS A 115 -2.94 9.55 -19.94
CA LYS A 115 -3.47 10.06 -18.67
C LYS A 115 -3.53 8.98 -17.59
N ALA A 116 -3.88 7.74 -17.95
CA ALA A 116 -3.88 6.62 -17.02
C ALA A 116 -2.45 6.33 -16.49
N PHE A 117 -1.44 6.41 -17.36
CA PHE A 117 -0.03 6.25 -16.99
C PHE A 117 0.42 7.36 -16.04
N GLU A 118 0.13 8.64 -16.35
CA GLU A 118 0.44 9.78 -15.50
C GLU A 118 -0.17 9.65 -14.10
N ILE A 119 -1.44 9.29 -14.01
CA ILE A 119 -2.15 9.13 -12.73
C ILE A 119 -1.58 7.93 -11.96
N GLY A 120 -1.35 6.83 -12.67
CA GLY A 120 -0.82 5.58 -12.12
C GLY A 120 0.58 5.76 -11.52
N GLY A 121 1.49 6.41 -12.25
CA GLY A 121 2.85 6.74 -11.81
C GLY A 121 2.97 8.00 -10.96
N GLY A 122 1.92 8.83 -10.93
CA GLY A 122 1.82 10.06 -10.16
C GLY A 122 1.05 9.84 -8.87
N ALA A 123 -0.20 10.32 -8.81
CA ALA A 123 -1.00 10.37 -7.59
C ALA A 123 -1.13 9.00 -6.90
N ILE A 124 -1.45 7.94 -7.65
CA ILE A 124 -1.66 6.59 -7.09
C ILE A 124 -0.33 6.03 -6.56
N TYR A 125 0.75 6.09 -7.35
CA TYR A 125 2.07 5.63 -6.91
C TYR A 125 2.57 6.40 -5.68
N ASN A 126 2.40 7.72 -5.65
CA ASN A 126 2.81 8.56 -4.53
C ASN A 126 2.05 8.23 -3.25
N ALA A 127 0.75 7.96 -3.33
CA ALA A 127 -0.04 7.48 -2.20
C ALA A 127 0.49 6.13 -1.68
N CYS A 128 0.69 5.16 -2.57
CA CYS A 128 1.21 3.83 -2.23
C CYS A 128 2.58 3.93 -1.55
N ASN A 129 3.53 4.64 -2.17
CA ASN A 129 4.90 4.74 -1.68
C ASN A 129 4.98 5.55 -0.37
N GLY A 130 4.24 6.65 -0.27
CA GLY A 130 4.17 7.48 0.93
C GLY A 130 3.62 6.72 2.12
N CYS A 131 2.54 5.97 1.92
CA CYS A 131 1.96 5.13 2.97
C CYS A 131 2.93 4.01 3.38
N HIS A 132 3.43 3.22 2.41
CA HIS A 132 4.28 2.08 2.71
C HIS A 132 5.58 2.48 3.41
N LYS A 133 6.27 3.55 2.98
CA LYS A 133 7.49 4.02 3.65
C LYS A 133 7.25 4.52 5.07
N THR A 134 6.04 4.98 5.38
CA THR A 134 5.70 5.53 6.69
C THR A 134 5.25 4.45 7.68
N TYR A 135 4.45 3.50 7.19
CA TYR A 135 3.69 2.58 8.05
C TYR A 135 4.11 1.11 7.92
N ILE A 136 4.88 0.75 6.89
CA ILE A 136 5.40 -0.61 6.72
C ILE A 136 6.90 -0.59 7.06
N PRO A 137 7.31 -1.24 8.16
CA PRO A 137 8.73 -1.33 8.50
C PRO A 137 9.48 -2.06 7.38
N SER A 138 10.64 -1.53 6.99
CA SER A 138 11.58 -2.28 6.14
C SER A 138 11.92 -3.60 6.82
N PRO A 139 11.98 -4.73 6.09
CA PRO A 139 12.42 -5.98 6.67
C PRO A 139 13.82 -5.79 7.26
N THR A 140 13.95 -5.95 8.57
CA THR A 140 15.27 -6.01 9.21
C THR A 140 15.95 -7.25 8.66
N ARG A 141 17.01 -7.06 7.85
CA ARG A 141 17.84 -8.19 7.44
C ARG A 141 18.42 -8.78 8.72
N LEU A 142 18.04 -10.01 9.06
CA LEU A 142 18.68 -10.73 10.15
C LEU A 142 20.19 -10.84 9.81
N PRO A 143 21.08 -10.66 10.80
CA PRO A 143 22.52 -10.70 10.59
C PRO A 143 22.98 -12.05 10.01
#